data_AF-A0A136M3X8-F1
#
_entry.id   AF-A0A136M3X8-F1
#
_cell.length_a   1.000
_cell.length_b   1.000
_cell.length_c   1.000
_cell.angle_alpha   90.00
_cell.angle_beta   90.00
_cell.angle_gamma   90.00
#
_symmetry.space_group_name_H-M   'P 1'
#
loop_
_entity.id
_entity.type
_entity.pdbx_description
1 polymer ?
#
loop_
_entity_poly.entity_id
_entity_poly.type
_entity_poly.pdbx_seq_one_letter_code
_entity_poly.pdbx_strand_id
1 'polypeptide(L)'
;MKQFIQIAIAIGGLLLVFLFQKVSYAAWWNAVVPSAVAVESANLVFIINKTIRLVLNDALCMLLIWGLFENRSYLQIALYLFLAELFLVLPLYFFFKLSLEGPTELSSPLLSQVHRMVVNPLLMVLLIAGFIYQRSVRAHS
;
A
#
# COMPACT_ATOMS: atom_id res chain seq x y z
N MET A 1 -5.71 -5.42 26.52
CA MET A 1 -6.81 -5.91 25.67
C MET A 1 -7.00 -5.08 24.39
N LYS A 2 -7.10 -3.74 24.46
CA LYS A 2 -7.30 -2.90 23.26
C LYS A 2 -6.19 -3.03 22.19
N GLN A 3 -4.92 -3.13 22.60
CA GLN A 3 -3.77 -3.36 21.71
C GLN A 3 -3.88 -4.67 20.90
N PHE A 4 -4.17 -5.79 21.56
CA PHE A 4 -4.32 -7.09 20.89
C PHE A 4 -5.46 -7.09 19.87
N ILE A 5 -6.55 -6.37 20.15
CA ILE A 5 -7.66 -6.20 19.21
C ILE A 5 -7.21 -5.41 17.98
N GLN A 6 -6.46 -4.31 18.16
CA GLN A 6 -5.93 -3.51 17.04
C GLN A 6 -4.94 -4.31 16.18
N ILE A 7 -4.05 -5.09 16.81
CA ILE A 7 -3.12 -5.96 16.09
C ILE A 7 -3.88 -7.06 15.33
N ALA A 8 -4.87 -7.70 15.95
CA ALA A 8 -5.71 -8.71 15.29
C ALA A 8 -6.50 -8.11 14.11
N ILE A 9 -7.02 -6.89 14.25
CA ILE A 9 -7.70 -6.17 13.17
C ILE A 9 -6.72 -5.81 12.05
N ALA A 10 -5.51 -5.34 12.36
CA ALA A 10 -4.50 -5.01 11.36
C ALA A 10 -4.06 -6.26 10.57
N ILE A 11 -3.76 -7.36 11.27
CA ILE A 11 -3.36 -8.63 10.65
C ILE A 11 -4.53 -9.21 9.83
N GLY A 12 -5.74 -9.21 10.38
CA GLY A 12 -6.94 -9.65 9.68
C GLY A 12 -7.24 -8.81 8.44
N GLY A 13 -7.08 -7.49 8.54
CA GLY A 13 -7.21 -6.57 7.42
C GLY A 13 -6.16 -6.80 6.33
N LEU A 14 -4.90 -7.01 6.71
CA LEU A 14 -3.82 -7.33 5.76
C LEU A 14 -4.09 -8.67 5.05
N LEU A 15 -4.57 -9.68 5.79
CA LEU A 15 -5.00 -10.96 5.23
C LEU A 15 -6.17 -10.79 4.26
N LEU A 16 -7.16 -9.96 4.58
CA LEU A 16 -8.27 -9.68 3.68
C LEU A 16 -7.79 -8.96 2.42
N VAL A 17 -6.95 -7.92 2.53
CA VAL A 17 -6.40 -7.25 1.34
C VAL A 17 -5.57 -8.22 0.49
N PHE A 18 -4.88 -9.17 1.12
CA PHE A 18 -4.17 -10.25 0.41
C PHE A 18 -5.12 -11.23 -0.28
N LEU A 19 -6.19 -11.67 0.38
CA LEU A 19 -7.19 -12.57 -0.22
C LEU A 19 -7.96 -11.89 -1.37
N PHE A 20 -8.27 -10.61 -1.22
CA PHE A 20 -8.95 -9.79 -2.22
C PHE A 20 -7.98 -9.10 -3.20
N GLN A 21 -6.70 -9.48 -3.20
CA GLN A 21 -5.67 -8.91 -4.08
C GLN A 21 -5.94 -9.14 -5.59
N LYS A 22 -6.83 -10.07 -5.95
CA LYS A 22 -7.26 -10.29 -7.35
C LYS A 22 -8.58 -9.63 -7.73
N VAL A 23 -9.28 -8.97 -6.79
CA VAL A 23 -10.55 -8.32 -7.10
C VAL A 23 -10.29 -6.96 -7.74
N SER A 24 -10.89 -6.73 -8.92
CA SER A 24 -10.83 -5.45 -9.62
C SER A 24 -11.82 -4.48 -8.96
N TYR A 25 -11.32 -3.56 -8.14
CA TYR A 25 -12.14 -2.51 -7.51
C TYR A 25 -12.82 -1.62 -8.57
N ALA A 26 -12.21 -1.43 -9.73
CA ALA A 26 -12.80 -0.74 -10.87
C ALA A 26 -14.02 -1.47 -11.48
N ALA A 27 -14.04 -2.80 -11.46
CA ALA A 27 -15.22 -3.57 -11.89
C ALA A 27 -16.38 -3.40 -10.91
N TRP A 28 -16.08 -3.27 -9.61
CA TRP A 28 -17.07 -2.97 -8.58
C TRP A 28 -17.60 -1.52 -8.70
N TRP A 29 -16.73 -0.56 -9.03
CA TRP A 29 -17.10 0.82 -9.32
C TRP A 29 -18.00 0.94 -10.55
N ASN A 30 -17.65 0.28 -11.67
CA ASN A 30 -18.46 0.25 -12.89
C ASN A 30 -19.81 -0.47 -12.72
N ALA A 31 -19.99 -1.28 -11.67
CA ALA A 31 -21.27 -1.92 -11.36
C ALA A 31 -22.24 -1.01 -10.57
N VAL A 32 -21.72 0.02 -9.90
CA VAL A 32 -22.49 0.92 -9.02
C VAL A 32 -22.68 2.31 -9.64
N VAL A 33 -21.82 2.70 -10.57
CA VAL A 33 -21.79 4.06 -11.15
C VAL A 33 -22.41 4.10 -12.55
N PRO A 34 -23.21 5.13 -12.89
CA PRO A 34 -23.78 5.31 -14.24
C PRO A 34 -22.70 5.35 -15.33
N SER A 35 -23.01 4.83 -16.51
CA SER A 35 -22.11 4.70 -17.67
C SER A 35 -21.48 6.01 -18.18
N ALA A 36 -21.94 7.17 -17.71
CA ALA A 36 -21.33 8.48 -18.00
C ALA A 36 -20.05 8.77 -17.20
N VAL A 37 -19.80 8.05 -16.09
CA VAL A 37 -18.58 8.14 -15.26
C VAL A 37 -17.89 6.77 -15.17
N ALA A 38 -18.28 5.84 -16.05
CA ALA A 38 -17.65 4.55 -16.15
C ALA A 38 -16.17 4.73 -16.52
N VAL A 39 -15.31 4.10 -15.74
CA VAL A 39 -13.88 4.09 -15.99
C VAL A 39 -13.65 3.04 -17.07
N GLU A 40 -13.82 3.43 -18.32
CA GLU A 40 -13.64 2.53 -19.48
C GLU A 40 -12.18 2.46 -19.93
N SER A 41 -11.37 3.49 -19.64
CA SER A 41 -9.96 3.46 -20.01
C SER A 41 -9.20 2.47 -19.11
N ALA A 42 -8.64 1.43 -19.74
CA ALA A 42 -7.84 0.41 -19.07
C ALA A 42 -6.73 1.01 -18.18
N ASN A 43 -6.20 2.18 -18.57
CA ASN A 43 -5.23 2.94 -17.79
C ASN A 43 -5.78 3.45 -16.45
N LEU A 44 -6.96 4.06 -16.44
CA LEU A 44 -7.54 4.59 -15.20
C LEU A 44 -7.99 3.47 -14.27
N VAL A 45 -8.56 2.39 -14.82
CA VAL A 45 -8.89 1.17 -14.06
C VAL A 45 -7.65 0.64 -13.34
N PHE A 46 -6.53 0.57 -14.05
CA PHE A 46 -5.26 0.10 -13.52
C PHE A 46 -4.69 1.03 -12.44
N ILE A 47 -4.74 2.35 -12.66
CA ILE A 47 -4.26 3.34 -11.69
C ILE A 47 -5.08 3.27 -10.40
N ILE A 48 -6.41 3.32 -10.50
CA ILE A 48 -7.32 3.34 -9.34
C ILE A 48 -7.15 2.08 -8.49
N ASN A 49 -7.15 0.89 -9.12
CA ASN A 49 -6.98 -0.37 -8.42
C ASN A 49 -5.66 -0.43 -7.63
N LYS A 50 -4.59 0.15 -8.18
CA LYS A 50 -3.28 0.17 -7.53
C LYS A 50 -3.19 1.20 -6.42
N THR A 51 -3.70 2.40 -6.64
CA THR A 51 -3.72 3.45 -5.62
C THR A 51 -4.54 3.02 -4.41
N ILE A 52 -5.73 2.45 -4.60
CA ILE A 52 -6.56 1.96 -3.50
C ILE A 52 -5.83 0.88 -2.71
N ARG A 53 -5.14 -0.04 -3.41
CA ARG A 53 -4.39 -1.12 -2.77
C ARG A 53 -3.23 -0.59 -1.93
N LEU A 54 -2.46 0.35 -2.47
CA LEU A 54 -1.40 1.03 -1.72
C LEU A 54 -1.97 1.65 -0.45
N VAL A 55 -3.00 2.49 -0.59
CA VAL A 55 -3.61 3.22 0.54
C VAL A 55 -4.14 2.27 1.60
N LEU A 56 -4.86 1.21 1.22
CA LEU A 56 -5.40 0.24 2.17
C LEU A 56 -4.28 -0.52 2.90
N ASN A 57 -3.28 -1.02 2.17
CA ASN A 57 -2.18 -1.76 2.76
C ASN A 57 -1.38 -0.91 3.74
N ASP A 58 -1.02 0.31 3.34
CA ASP A 58 -0.22 1.20 4.16
C ASP A 58 -1.00 1.73 5.36
N ALA A 59 -2.30 2.01 5.21
CA ALA A 59 -3.15 2.38 6.34
C ALA A 59 -3.24 1.25 7.38
N LEU A 60 -3.35 0.00 6.94
CA LEU A 60 -3.34 -1.16 7.83
C LEU A 60 -1.98 -1.38 8.48
N CYS A 61 -0.87 -1.16 7.76
CA CYS A 61 0.47 -1.17 8.34
C CYS A 61 0.66 -0.05 9.37
N MET A 62 0.15 1.15 9.14
CA MET A 62 0.17 2.23 10.14
C MET A 62 -0.64 1.86 11.38
N LEU A 63 -1.80 1.21 11.22
CA LEU A 63 -2.59 0.69 12.34
C LEU A 63 -1.82 -0.39 13.11
N LEU A 64 -1.09 -1.26 12.40
CA LEU A 64 -0.20 -2.25 13.01
C LEU A 64 0.94 -1.58 13.81
N ILE A 65 1.61 -0.57 13.24
CA ILE A 65 2.67 0.20 13.93
C ILE A 65 2.10 0.85 15.19
N TRP A 66 0.92 1.44 15.10
CA TRP A 66 0.24 2.03 16.25
C TRP A 66 -0.04 0.98 17.33
N GLY A 67 -0.60 -0.17 16.95
CA GLY A 67 -0.91 -1.25 17.89
C GLY A 67 0.33 -1.91 18.53
N LEU A 68 1.46 -1.98 17.80
CA LEU A 68 2.70 -2.62 18.28
C LEU A 68 3.53 -1.70 19.18
N PHE A 69 3.59 -0.41 18.88
CA PHE A 69 4.49 0.50 19.57
C PHE A 69 3.81 1.59 20.38
N GLU A 70 2.54 1.94 20.10
CA GLU A 70 1.78 3.04 20.70
C GLU A 70 2.54 4.37 20.77
N ASN A 71 3.49 4.58 19.87
CA ASN A 71 4.34 5.76 19.86
C ASN A 71 3.99 6.67 18.69
N ARG A 72 3.61 7.92 19.00
CA ARG A 72 3.25 8.95 18.02
C ARG A 72 4.39 9.26 17.05
N SER A 73 5.65 9.22 17.50
CA SER A 73 6.80 9.48 16.64
C SER A 73 6.96 8.41 15.56
N TYR A 74 6.72 7.13 15.88
CA TYR A 74 6.77 6.05 14.90
C TYR A 74 5.62 6.13 13.91
N LEU A 75 4.43 6.52 14.36
CA LEU A 75 3.29 6.76 13.47
C LEU A 75 3.54 7.94 12.53
N GLN A 76 4.17 9.03 13.00
CA GLN A 76 4.54 10.17 12.16
C GLN A 76 5.53 9.77 11.07
N ILE A 77 6.55 8.97 11.39
CA ILE A 77 7.51 8.47 10.41
C ILE A 77 6.80 7.59 9.36
N ALA A 78 5.91 6.69 9.80
CA ALA A 78 5.11 5.87 8.90
C ALA A 78 4.21 6.71 7.99
N LEU A 79 3.62 7.79 8.50
CA LEU A 79 2.81 8.72 7.71
C LEU A 79 3.67 9.47 6.68
N TYR A 80 4.87 9.92 7.03
CA TYR A 80 5.77 10.55 6.07
C TYR A 80 6.20 9.59 4.97
N LEU A 81 6.47 8.33 5.32
CA LEU A 81 6.80 7.28 4.35
C LEU A 81 5.61 7.03 3.41
N PHE A 82 4.41 6.87 3.96
CA PHE A 82 3.17 6.74 3.19
C PHE A 82 2.96 7.90 2.21
N LEU A 83 3.15 9.14 2.67
CA LEU A 83 3.02 10.33 1.81
C LEU A 83 4.09 10.35 0.71
N ALA A 84 5.32 9.97 1.03
CA ALA A 84 6.37 9.84 0.02
C ALA A 84 6.02 8.76 -1.02
N GLU A 85 5.47 7.63 -0.58
CA GLU A 85 5.01 6.57 -1.47
C GLU A 85 3.85 7.04 -2.37
N LEU A 86 2.85 7.70 -1.79
CA LEU A 86 1.66 8.15 -2.49
C LEU A 86 1.94 9.28 -3.49
N PHE A 87 2.77 10.27 -3.13
CA PHE A 87 2.97 11.49 -3.93
C PHE A 87 4.28 11.52 -4.72
N LEU A 88 5.26 10.69 -4.36
CA LEU A 88 6.54 10.66 -5.04
C LEU A 88 6.71 9.35 -5.80
N VAL A 89 6.60 8.23 -5.11
CA VAL A 89 6.91 6.92 -5.68
C VAL A 89 5.84 6.46 -6.67
N LEU A 90 4.56 6.59 -6.30
CA LEU A 90 3.43 6.14 -7.12
C LEU A 90 3.25 6.96 -8.40
N PRO A 91 3.33 8.32 -8.39
CA PRO A 91 3.23 9.10 -9.62
C PRO A 91 4.42 8.87 -10.54
N LEU A 92 5.61 8.70 -9.97
CA LEU A 92 6.83 8.39 -10.70
C LEU A 92 6.74 7.00 -11.34
N TYR A 93 6.18 6.00 -10.63
CA TYR A 93 5.86 4.69 -11.20
C TYR A 93 4.88 4.79 -12.38
N PHE A 94 3.79 5.56 -12.26
CA PHE A 94 2.85 5.72 -13.36
C PHE A 94 3.47 6.47 -14.54
N PHE A 95 4.28 7.50 -14.28
CA PHE A 95 4.99 8.25 -15.31
C PHE A 95 5.90 7.35 -16.13
N PHE A 96 6.76 6.55 -15.47
CA PHE A 96 7.65 5.62 -16.18
C PHE A 96 6.88 4.50 -16.88
N LYS A 97 5.85 3.93 -16.24
CA LYS A 97 5.06 2.85 -16.84
C LYS A 97 4.35 3.33 -18.12
N LEU A 98 3.63 4.45 -18.03
CA LEU A 98 2.85 4.97 -19.16
C LEU A 98 3.75 5.49 -20.28
N SER A 99 4.93 6.04 -19.95
CA SER A 99 5.88 6.56 -20.95
C SER A 99 6.69 5.47 -21.66
N LEU A 100 6.96 4.34 -21.01
CA LEU A 100 7.85 3.29 -21.56
C LEU A 100 7.12 2.08 -22.16
N GLU A 101 6.01 1.63 -21.56
CA GLU A 101 5.37 0.34 -21.92
C GLU A 101 3.90 0.47 -22.34
N GLY A 102 3.33 1.67 -22.23
CA GLY A 102 1.92 1.91 -22.52
C GLY A 102 0.96 1.19 -21.55
N PRO A 103 -0.31 0.98 -21.92
CA PRO A 103 -1.37 0.44 -21.05
C PRO A 103 -1.21 -1.04 -20.71
N THR A 104 -0.24 -1.73 -21.30
CA THR A 104 -0.13 -3.19 -21.26
C THR A 104 0.17 -3.70 -19.84
N GLU A 105 -0.46 -4.81 -19.44
CA GLU A 105 -0.25 -5.42 -18.12
C GLU A 105 1.10 -6.14 -18.00
N LEU A 106 1.76 -6.43 -19.13
CA LEU A 106 3.06 -7.09 -19.19
C LEU A 106 4.16 -6.07 -18.89
N SER A 107 4.52 -5.97 -17.61
CA SER A 107 5.64 -5.12 -17.18
C SER A 107 6.96 -5.84 -17.43
N SER A 108 7.98 -5.14 -17.91
CA SER A 108 9.38 -5.60 -17.92
C SER A 108 9.74 -6.25 -16.56
N PRO A 109 10.58 -7.31 -16.53
CA PRO A 109 10.99 -7.98 -15.30
C PRO A 109 11.51 -7.02 -14.22
N LEU A 110 12.20 -5.95 -14.62
CA LEU A 110 12.69 -4.90 -13.71
C LEU A 110 11.56 -4.00 -13.19
N LEU A 111 10.61 -3.64 -14.04
CA LEU A 111 9.46 -2.83 -13.64
C LEU A 111 8.47 -3.62 -12.76
N SER A 112 8.49 -4.96 -12.85
CA SER A 112 7.74 -5.85 -11.96
C SER A 112 8.27 -5.85 -10.52
N GLN A 113 9.59 -5.66 -10.33
CA GLN A 113 10.20 -5.56 -9.00
C GLN A 113 9.92 -4.20 -8.38
N VAL A 114 10.02 -3.12 -9.17
CA VAL A 114 9.57 -1.79 -8.75
C VAL A 114 8.09 -1.83 -8.40
N HIS A 115 7.26 -2.47 -9.23
CA HIS A 115 5.85 -2.67 -8.90
C HIS A 115 5.62 -3.38 -7.57
N ARG A 116 6.39 -4.41 -7.22
CA ARG A 116 6.30 -5.08 -5.91
C ARG A 116 6.75 -4.19 -4.77
N MET A 117 7.78 -3.37 -4.99
CA MET A 117 8.29 -2.42 -4.00
C MET A 117 7.31 -1.27 -3.75
N VAL A 118 6.65 -0.79 -4.81
CA VAL A 118 5.74 0.36 -4.76
C VAL A 118 4.31 -0.04 -4.38
N VAL A 119 3.79 -1.17 -4.84
CA VAL A 119 2.36 -1.52 -4.67
C VAL A 119 2.12 -2.46 -3.51
N ASN A 120 3.14 -3.16 -3.03
CA ASN A 120 3.06 -3.87 -1.74
C ASN A 120 3.60 -2.95 -0.65
N PRO A 121 3.12 -3.09 0.61
CA PRO A 121 3.59 -2.32 1.76
C PRO A 121 4.99 -2.77 2.24
N LEU A 122 5.91 -3.03 1.31
CA LEU A 122 7.22 -3.59 1.59
C LEU A 122 8.06 -2.61 2.43
N LEU A 123 8.02 -1.33 2.07
CA LEU A 123 8.71 -0.26 2.77
C LEU A 123 8.12 -0.04 4.18
N MET A 124 6.80 -0.08 4.32
CA MET A 124 6.12 -0.04 5.61
C MET A 124 6.46 -1.24 6.51
N VAL A 125 6.51 -2.44 5.95
CA VAL A 125 6.93 -3.65 6.68
C VAL A 125 8.40 -3.57 7.08
N LEU A 126 9.26 -3.05 6.19
CA LEU A 126 10.66 -2.79 6.51
C LEU A 126 10.80 -1.76 7.63
N LEU A 127 9.96 -0.72 7.64
CA LEU A 127 9.91 0.29 8.68
C LEU A 127 9.54 -0.33 10.04
N ILE A 128 8.53 -1.22 10.06
CA ILE A 128 8.16 -1.99 11.26
C ILE A 128 9.37 -2.78 11.77
N ALA A 129 10.04 -3.54 10.90
CA ALA A 129 11.24 -4.31 11.26
C ALA A 129 12.37 -3.40 11.80
N GLY A 130 12.57 -2.24 11.19
CA GLY A 130 13.51 -1.22 11.64
C GLY A 130 13.19 -0.69 13.05
N PHE A 131 11.92 -0.43 13.36
CA PHE A 131 11.51 -0.02 14.71
C PHE A 131 11.70 -1.13 15.75
N ILE A 132 11.43 -2.39 15.38
CA ILE A 132 11.71 -3.54 16.26
C ILE A 132 13.20 -3.59 16.58
N TYR A 133 14.06 -3.47 15.55
CA TYR A 133 15.51 -3.48 15.72
C TYR A 133 16.00 -2.31 16.58
N GLN A 134 15.55 -1.09 16.30
CA GLN A 134 15.93 0.11 17.05
C GLN A 134 15.57 -0.03 18.54
N ARG A 135 14.38 -0.57 18.84
CA ARG A 135 13.93 -0.82 20.21
C ARG A 135 14.80 -1.89 20.90
N SER A 136 15.17 -2.95 20.19
CA SER A 136 16.03 -4.01 20.72
C SER A 136 17.42 -3.49 21.09
N VAL A 137 18.04 -2.70 20.21
CA VAL A 137 19.37 -2.11 20.44
C VAL A 137 19.34 -1.16 21.64
N ARG A 138 18.34 -0.28 21.71
CA ARG A 138 18.20 0.69 22.82
C ARG A 138 17.89 0.03 24.17
N ALA A 139 17.35 -1.19 24.18
CA ALA A 139 17.12 -1.96 25.42
C ALA A 139 18.40 -2.64 25.97
N HIS A 140 19.47 -2.73 25.17
CA HIS A 140 20.76 -3.32 25.55
C HIS A 140 21.84 -2.26 25.82
N SER A 141 21.47 -0.98 25.80
CA SER A 141 22.34 0.18 26.10
C SER A 141 21.92 0.81 27.42
#